data_AF-D7B354-F1
#
_entry.id   AF-D7B354-F1
#
_cell.length_a   1.000
_cell.length_b   1.000
_cell.length_c   1.000
_cell.angle_alpha   90.00
_cell.angle_beta   90.00
_cell.angle_gamma   90.00
#
_symmetry.space_group_name_H-M   'P 1'
#
loop_
_entity.id
_entity.type
_entity.pdbx_description
1 polymer ?
#
loop_
_entity_poly.entity_id
_entity_poly.type
_entity_poly.pdbx_seq_one_letter_code
_entity_poly.pdbx_strand_id
1 'polypeptide(L)'
;MSSSSDGSTDGTTPAPDAPDHVKRTAIDLIEAYADRNRQELDEVVPRAADDVEAVTSELKVIAAFLGRRVQQTGVVWKPADSREAVARMVAEMLPPELEFAVSTAWEAHSVGEEEAAERFTRGDPMVYVHMLAAFGAAIGLAVYKRAELLSTLRQVTGLSE
;
A
#
# COMPACT_ATOMS: atom_id res chain seq x y z
N MET A 1 54.41 -1.69 4.38
CA MET A 1 53.84 -1.93 3.04
C MET A 1 52.88 -3.10 3.22
N SER A 2 51.62 -2.84 3.62
CA SER A 2 50.46 -2.58 2.74
C SER A 2 50.22 -3.81 1.84
N SER A 3 49.08 -4.50 1.87
CA SER A 3 47.72 -3.97 1.93
C SER A 3 46.74 -5.03 2.46
N SER A 4 45.86 -4.61 3.36
CA SER A 4 44.58 -5.27 3.59
C SER A 4 43.61 -4.80 2.50
N SER A 5 43.05 -5.73 1.75
CA SER A 5 41.91 -5.47 0.87
C SER A 5 40.98 -6.65 1.03
N ASP A 6 39.84 -6.38 1.67
CA ASP A 6 38.53 -6.77 1.17
C ASP A 6 37.51 -6.04 2.03
N GLY A 7 37.28 -4.78 1.65
CA GLY A 7 36.07 -4.07 2.04
C GLY A 7 34.94 -4.65 1.22
N SER A 8 34.13 -5.50 1.84
CA SER A 8 32.83 -5.88 1.31
C SER A 8 31.98 -4.62 1.16
N THR A 9 31.91 -4.09 -0.05
CA THR A 9 30.89 -3.10 -0.41
C THR A 9 29.56 -3.83 -0.45
N ASP A 10 28.80 -3.67 0.62
CA ASP A 10 27.38 -4.02 0.71
C ASP A 10 26.61 -3.09 -0.23
N GLY A 11 26.66 -3.43 -1.52
CA GLY A 11 25.97 -2.73 -2.59
C GLY A 11 24.51 -3.12 -2.60
N THR A 12 23.73 -2.60 -1.65
CA THR A 12 22.27 -2.53 -1.80
C THR A 12 22.01 -1.64 -3.01
N THR A 13 21.91 -2.24 -4.19
CA THR A 13 21.37 -1.57 -5.37
C THR A 13 20.01 -1.00 -4.95
N PRO A 14 19.80 0.33 -5.00
CA PRO A 14 18.48 0.88 -4.74
C PRO A 14 17.53 0.20 -5.73
N ALA A 15 16.40 -0.30 -5.23
CA ALA A 15 15.36 -0.85 -6.09
C ALA A 15 15.11 0.16 -7.23
N PRO A 16 14.97 -0.31 -8.49
CA PRO A 16 14.76 0.59 -9.61
C PRO A 16 13.58 1.50 -9.30
N ASP A 17 13.79 2.81 -9.43
CA ASP A 17 12.76 3.80 -9.15
C ASP A 17 11.56 3.54 -10.06
N ALA A 18 10.38 3.39 -9.47
CA ALA A 18 9.18 3.06 -10.24
C ALA A 18 8.87 4.20 -11.24
N PRO A 19 8.36 3.89 -12.44
CA PRO A 19 7.92 4.93 -13.36
C PRO A 19 6.87 5.85 -12.73
N ASP A 20 6.90 7.15 -13.08
CA ASP A 20 5.95 8.14 -12.55
C ASP A 20 4.47 7.73 -12.67
N HIS A 21 4.09 7.06 -13.77
CA HIS A 21 2.71 6.63 -13.95
C HIS A 21 2.31 5.55 -12.93
N VAL A 22 3.22 4.64 -12.56
CA VAL A 22 2.99 3.63 -11.52
C VAL A 22 2.78 4.30 -10.17
N LYS A 23 3.65 5.26 -9.83
CA LYS A 23 3.55 6.05 -8.59
C LYS A 23 2.22 6.81 -8.52
N ARG A 24 1.81 7.45 -9.62
CA ARG A 24 0.52 8.16 -9.71
C ARG A 24 -0.63 7.18 -9.53
N THR A 25 -0.64 6.05 -10.22
CA THR A 25 -1.68 5.02 -10.08
C THR A 25 -1.79 4.51 -8.64
N ALA A 26 -0.67 4.25 -7.96
CA ALA A 26 -0.66 3.81 -6.57
C ALA A 26 -1.25 4.88 -5.62
N ILE A 27 -0.92 6.15 -5.83
CA ILE A 27 -1.48 7.27 -5.05
C ILE A 27 -2.97 7.46 -5.37
N ASP A 28 -3.37 7.41 -6.63
CA ASP A 28 -4.76 7.56 -7.07
C ASP A 28 -5.65 6.47 -6.44
N LEU A 29 -5.15 5.23 -6.32
CA LEU A 29 -5.87 4.15 -5.60
C LEU A 29 -6.08 4.49 -4.12
N ILE A 30 -5.04 4.99 -3.46
CA ILE A 30 -5.11 5.41 -2.05
C ILE A 30 -6.06 6.61 -1.88
N GLU A 31 -6.02 7.57 -2.81
CA GLU A 31 -6.90 8.74 -2.85
C GLU A 31 -8.37 8.31 -2.96
N ALA A 32 -8.69 7.43 -3.92
CA ALA A 32 -10.05 6.94 -4.12
C ALA A 32 -10.61 6.24 -2.87
N TYR A 33 -9.80 5.46 -2.16
CA TYR A 33 -10.19 4.89 -0.87
C TYR A 33 -10.35 5.95 0.22
N ALA A 34 -9.38 6.86 0.34
CA ALA A 34 -9.41 7.91 1.36
C ALA A 34 -10.65 8.82 1.23
N ASP A 35 -11.09 9.06 0.00
CA ASP A 35 -12.28 9.85 -0.31
C ASP A 35 -13.57 9.05 -0.34
N ARG A 36 -13.48 7.72 -0.21
CA ARG A 36 -14.62 6.81 -0.36
C ARG A 36 -15.33 7.01 -1.70
N ASN A 37 -14.55 7.28 -2.75
CA ASN A 37 -15.04 7.55 -4.08
C ASN A 37 -14.93 6.30 -4.96
N ARG A 38 -16.04 5.54 -5.00
CA ARG A 38 -16.11 4.31 -5.81
C ARG A 38 -15.94 4.57 -7.30
N GLN A 39 -16.43 5.71 -7.80
CA GLN A 39 -16.30 6.04 -9.23
C GLN A 39 -14.83 6.26 -9.60
N GLU A 40 -14.09 7.04 -8.80
CA GLU A 40 -12.65 7.21 -9.02
C GLU A 40 -11.90 5.89 -8.89
N LEU A 41 -12.28 5.03 -7.94
CA LEU A 41 -11.69 3.70 -7.82
C LEU A 41 -11.90 2.87 -9.10
N ASP A 42 -13.13 2.85 -9.64
CA ASP A 42 -13.47 2.14 -10.88
C ASP A 42 -12.70 2.69 -12.10
N GLU A 43 -12.35 3.98 -12.12
CA GLU A 43 -11.56 4.62 -13.17
C GLU A 43 -10.04 4.34 -13.05
N VAL A 44 -9.53 4.09 -11.85
CA VAL A 44 -8.10 3.83 -11.59
C VAL A 44 -7.77 2.34 -11.74
N VAL A 45 -8.68 1.44 -11.36
CA VAL A 45 -8.48 -0.01 -11.35
C VAL A 45 -7.93 -0.59 -12.67
N PRO A 46 -8.44 -0.21 -13.87
CA PRO A 46 -7.89 -0.73 -15.12
C PRO A 46 -6.41 -0.38 -15.32
N ARG A 47 -6.00 0.84 -14.97
CA ARG A 47 -4.59 1.28 -15.05
C ARG A 47 -3.72 0.49 -14.07
N ALA A 48 -4.25 0.20 -12.88
CA ALA A 48 -3.54 -0.62 -11.90
C ALA A 48 -3.40 -2.07 -12.36
N ALA A 49 -4.39 -2.61 -13.07
CA ALA A 49 -4.34 -3.97 -13.61
C ALA A 49 -3.28 -4.12 -14.72
N ASP A 50 -3.09 -3.08 -15.55
CA ASP A 50 -2.06 -3.09 -16.60
C ASP A 50 -0.63 -3.16 -16.02
N ASP A 51 -0.39 -2.57 -14.84
CA ASP A 51 0.92 -2.46 -14.18
C ASP A 51 0.95 -3.17 -12.81
N VAL A 52 0.21 -4.26 -12.65
CA VAL A 52 -0.16 -4.83 -11.34
C VAL A 52 1.02 -5.14 -10.40
N GLU A 53 2.13 -5.68 -10.92
CA GLU A 53 3.32 -6.00 -10.13
C GLU A 53 4.06 -4.74 -9.67
N ALA A 54 4.17 -3.75 -10.56
CA ALA A 54 4.84 -2.49 -10.28
C ALA A 54 4.03 -1.65 -9.28
N VAL A 55 2.71 -1.57 -9.46
CA VAL A 55 1.79 -0.88 -8.53
C VAL A 55 1.78 -1.57 -7.17
N THR A 56 1.76 -2.91 -7.14
CA THR A 56 1.88 -3.66 -5.87
C THR A 56 3.16 -3.32 -5.12
N SER A 57 4.30 -3.28 -5.84
CA SER A 57 5.60 -2.97 -5.25
C SER A 57 5.64 -1.55 -4.69
N GLU A 58 5.09 -0.58 -5.42
CA GLU A 58 4.99 0.80 -4.96
C GLU A 58 4.08 0.95 -3.72
N LEU A 59 2.92 0.27 -3.72
CA LEU A 59 2.02 0.25 -2.57
C LEU A 59 2.67 -0.36 -1.32
N LYS A 60 3.53 -1.38 -1.46
CA LYS A 60 4.31 -1.95 -0.33
C LYS A 60 5.27 -0.90 0.24
N VAL A 61 5.93 -0.11 -0.61
CA VAL A 61 6.84 0.97 -0.17
C VAL A 61 6.05 2.03 0.60
N ILE A 62 4.90 2.47 0.07
CA ILE A 62 4.01 3.44 0.73
C ILE A 62 3.51 2.90 2.08
N ALA A 63 3.03 1.65 2.11
CA ALA A 63 2.55 1.00 3.33
C ALA A 63 3.65 0.94 4.40
N ALA A 64 4.89 0.59 4.03
CA ALA A 64 6.02 0.58 4.96
C ALA A 64 6.38 1.97 5.48
N PHE A 65 6.32 3.00 4.62
CA PHE A 65 6.52 4.39 5.02
C PHE A 65 5.46 4.83 6.04
N LEU A 66 4.17 4.62 5.75
CA LEU A 66 3.08 5.02 6.64
C LEU A 66 3.08 4.24 7.95
N GLY A 67 3.43 2.94 7.92
CA GLY A 67 3.62 2.12 9.11
C GLY A 67 4.69 2.69 10.05
N ARG A 68 5.84 3.12 9.51
CA ARG A 68 6.87 3.83 10.30
C ARG A 68 6.35 5.17 10.82
N ARG A 69 5.56 5.90 10.02
CA ARG A 69 5.02 7.20 10.41
C ARG A 69 4.08 7.09 11.61
N VAL A 70 3.17 6.12 11.62
CA VAL A 70 2.28 5.84 12.76
C VAL A 70 3.06 5.58 14.05
N GLN A 71 4.14 4.81 13.97
CA GLN A 71 4.98 4.54 15.14
C GLN A 71 5.64 5.82 15.67
N GLN A 72 6.01 6.76 14.79
CA GLN A 72 6.67 8.02 15.15
C GLN A 72 5.70 9.06 15.74
N THR A 73 4.43 9.06 15.33
CA THR A 73 3.43 10.02 15.83
C THR A 73 2.88 9.65 17.21
N GLY A 74 3.20 8.45 17.71
CA GLY A 74 2.69 7.95 18.99
C GLY A 74 1.25 7.46 18.93
N VAL A 75 0.66 7.36 17.73
CA VAL A 75 -0.66 6.76 17.53
C VAL A 75 -0.55 5.26 17.82
N VAL A 76 -1.37 4.77 18.75
CA VAL A 76 -1.45 3.34 19.04
C VAL A 76 -2.25 2.68 17.93
N TRP A 77 -1.58 1.87 17.11
CA TRP A 77 -2.18 1.12 16.00
C TRP A 77 -1.96 -0.38 16.21
N LYS A 78 -2.97 -1.07 16.72
CA LYS A 78 -2.91 -2.51 16.97
C LYS A 78 -3.33 -3.28 15.71
N PRO A 79 -2.97 -4.57 15.59
CA PRO A 79 -3.44 -5.40 14.48
C PRO A 79 -4.97 -5.42 14.35
N ALA A 80 -5.71 -5.42 15.47
CA ALA A 80 -7.18 -5.36 15.46
C ALA A 80 -7.70 -4.04 14.88
N ASP A 81 -7.14 -2.90 15.27
CA ASP A 81 -7.49 -1.57 14.73
C ASP A 81 -7.26 -1.55 13.21
N SER A 82 -6.15 -2.16 12.77
CA SER A 82 -5.82 -2.27 11.36
C SER A 82 -6.82 -3.12 10.58
N ARG A 83 -7.30 -4.24 11.14
CA ARG A 83 -8.29 -5.10 10.48
C ARG A 83 -9.64 -4.39 10.35
N GLU A 84 -10.10 -3.77 11.43
CA GLU A 84 -11.35 -3.01 11.43
C GLU A 84 -11.29 -1.84 10.43
N ALA A 85 -10.17 -1.11 10.42
CA ALA A 85 -10.00 0.03 9.51
C ALA A 85 -9.99 -0.39 8.03
N VAL A 86 -9.31 -1.49 7.69
CA VAL A 86 -9.31 -2.02 6.31
C VAL A 86 -10.71 -2.52 5.91
N ALA A 87 -11.36 -3.32 6.77
CA ALA A 87 -12.72 -3.82 6.51
C ALA A 87 -13.70 -2.66 6.27
N ARG A 88 -13.63 -1.61 7.11
CA ARG A 88 -14.42 -0.39 6.93
C ARG A 88 -14.08 0.32 5.62
N MET A 89 -12.80 0.35 5.22
CA MET A 89 -12.33 1.03 4.02
C MET A 89 -12.80 0.36 2.73
N VAL A 90 -12.91 -0.98 2.72
CA VAL A 90 -13.40 -1.72 1.56
C VAL A 90 -14.91 -1.87 1.51
N ALA A 91 -15.59 -1.81 2.67
CA ALA A 91 -17.03 -1.88 2.76
C ALA A 91 -17.69 -0.85 1.83
N GLU A 92 -18.66 -1.27 1.02
CA GLU A 92 -19.40 -0.45 0.04
C GLU A 92 -18.57 0.12 -1.14
N MET A 93 -17.23 0.05 -1.07
CA MET A 93 -16.31 0.44 -2.15
C MET A 93 -16.12 -0.69 -3.15
N LEU A 94 -16.15 -1.94 -2.68
CA LEU A 94 -15.92 -3.13 -3.50
C LEU A 94 -17.20 -3.97 -3.64
N PRO A 95 -17.32 -4.79 -4.70
CA PRO A 95 -18.30 -5.87 -4.74
C PRO A 95 -18.12 -6.83 -3.54
N PRO A 96 -19.19 -7.46 -3.02
CA PRO A 96 -19.13 -8.28 -1.81
C PRO A 96 -18.08 -9.40 -1.85
N GLU A 97 -17.89 -10.04 -3.01
CA GLU A 97 -16.92 -11.11 -3.19
C GLU A 97 -15.48 -10.61 -3.03
N LEU A 98 -15.21 -9.40 -3.53
CA LEU A 98 -13.90 -8.77 -3.48
C LEU A 98 -13.64 -8.15 -2.09
N GLU A 99 -14.67 -7.56 -1.48
CA GLU A 99 -14.63 -7.07 -0.10
C GLU A 99 -14.23 -8.19 0.87
N PHE A 100 -14.86 -9.35 0.75
CA PHE A 100 -14.55 -10.54 1.53
C PHE A 100 -13.10 -11.00 1.30
N ALA A 101 -12.69 -11.13 0.03
CA ALA A 101 -11.34 -11.56 -0.33
C ALA A 101 -10.26 -10.63 0.25
N VAL A 102 -10.44 -9.31 0.13
CA VAL A 102 -9.51 -8.31 0.68
C VAL A 102 -9.44 -8.38 2.20
N SER A 103 -10.60 -8.48 2.88
CA SER A 103 -10.65 -8.53 4.34
C SER A 103 -9.97 -9.78 4.90
N THR A 104 -10.20 -10.95 4.27
CA THR A 104 -9.54 -12.20 4.65
C THR A 104 -8.04 -12.19 4.34
N ALA A 105 -7.65 -11.68 3.18
CA ALA A 105 -6.23 -11.55 2.81
C ALA A 105 -5.50 -10.63 3.79
N TRP A 106 -6.11 -9.51 4.19
CA TRP A 106 -5.52 -8.60 5.17
C TRP A 106 -5.39 -9.23 6.55
N GLU A 107 -6.38 -9.99 6.99
CA GLU A 107 -6.30 -10.69 8.28
C GLU A 107 -5.09 -11.62 8.34
N ALA A 108 -4.91 -12.47 7.31
CA ALA A 108 -3.76 -13.36 7.20
C ALA A 108 -2.43 -12.58 7.11
N HIS A 109 -2.37 -11.54 6.29
CA HIS A 109 -1.19 -10.69 6.16
C HIS A 109 -0.82 -10.00 7.49
N SER A 110 -1.81 -9.53 8.25
CA SER A 110 -1.61 -8.80 9.51
C SER A 110 -0.99 -9.65 10.63
N VAL A 111 -1.04 -10.99 10.51
CA VAL A 111 -0.47 -11.94 11.47
C VAL A 111 0.78 -12.65 10.95
N GLY A 112 1.29 -12.25 9.77
CA GLY A 112 2.50 -12.82 9.16
C GLY A 112 2.26 -14.13 8.40
N GLU A 113 0.99 -14.49 8.11
CA GLU A 113 0.65 -15.66 7.29
C GLU A 113 0.58 -15.26 5.81
N GLU A 114 1.72 -14.88 5.23
CA GLU A 114 1.81 -14.40 3.84
C GLU A 114 1.35 -15.46 2.82
N GLU A 115 1.76 -16.73 3.00
CA GLU A 115 1.31 -17.83 2.14
C GLU A 115 -0.20 -18.11 2.24
N ALA A 116 -0.84 -17.78 3.37
CA ALA A 116 -2.28 -17.92 3.51
C ALA A 116 -2.98 -16.75 2.82
N ALA A 117 -2.48 -15.52 2.99
CA ALA A 117 -2.97 -14.35 2.28
C ALA A 117 -2.94 -14.55 0.74
N GLU A 118 -1.85 -15.09 0.21
CA GLU A 118 -1.72 -15.43 -1.23
C GLU A 118 -2.71 -16.51 -1.69
N ARG A 119 -3.09 -17.46 -0.84
CA ARG A 119 -4.13 -18.46 -1.18
C ARG A 119 -5.51 -17.83 -1.24
N PHE A 120 -5.79 -16.84 -0.39
CA PHE A 120 -7.10 -16.19 -0.33
C PHE A 120 -7.36 -15.23 -1.49
N THR A 121 -6.31 -14.72 -2.14
CA THR A 121 -6.46 -13.92 -3.38
C THR A 121 -6.90 -14.76 -4.58
N ARG A 122 -6.95 -16.10 -4.48
CA ARG A 122 -7.27 -17.04 -5.58
C ARG A 122 -6.45 -16.82 -6.84
N GLY A 123 -5.26 -16.24 -6.72
CA GLY A 123 -4.42 -15.88 -7.85
C GLY A 123 -4.86 -14.64 -8.62
N ASP A 124 -5.81 -13.84 -8.10
CA ASP A 124 -6.11 -12.50 -8.60
C ASP A 124 -5.21 -11.47 -7.88
N PRO A 125 -4.18 -10.92 -8.55
CA PRO A 125 -3.25 -9.99 -7.92
C PRO A 125 -3.92 -8.66 -7.55
N MET A 126 -5.07 -8.32 -8.15
CA MET A 126 -5.80 -7.10 -7.83
C MET A 126 -6.38 -7.11 -6.40
N VAL A 127 -6.68 -8.29 -5.84
CA VAL A 127 -7.09 -8.39 -4.43
C VAL A 127 -6.00 -7.80 -3.52
N TYR A 128 -4.73 -8.09 -3.82
CA TYR A 128 -3.60 -7.62 -3.02
C TYR A 128 -3.34 -6.13 -3.23
N VAL A 129 -3.55 -5.62 -4.45
CA VAL A 129 -3.52 -4.17 -4.76
C VAL A 129 -4.58 -3.42 -3.95
N HIS A 130 -5.84 -3.87 -3.99
CA HIS A 130 -6.93 -3.28 -3.22
C HIS A 130 -6.66 -3.32 -1.72
N MET A 131 -6.15 -4.46 -1.23
CA MET A 131 -5.77 -4.64 0.16
C MET A 131 -4.73 -3.60 0.62
N LEU A 132 -3.64 -3.43 -0.13
CA LEU A 132 -2.59 -2.47 0.23
C LEU A 132 -3.05 -1.02 0.08
N ALA A 133 -3.82 -0.69 -0.96
CA ALA A 133 -4.36 0.66 -1.14
C ALA A 133 -5.35 1.04 -0.04
N ALA A 134 -6.27 0.14 0.32
CA ALA A 134 -7.19 0.34 1.42
C ALA A 134 -6.46 0.48 2.77
N PHE A 135 -5.43 -0.35 3.01
CA PHE A 135 -4.57 -0.21 4.18
C PHE A 135 -3.85 1.15 4.18
N GLY A 136 -3.22 1.54 3.07
CA GLY A 136 -2.53 2.81 2.92
C GLY A 136 -3.43 4.02 3.21
N ALA A 137 -4.66 3.99 2.71
CA ALA A 137 -5.66 5.02 3.02
C ALA A 137 -6.03 5.02 4.51
N ALA A 138 -6.34 3.86 5.07
CA ALA A 138 -6.76 3.72 6.47
C ALA A 138 -5.67 4.20 7.46
N ILE A 139 -4.45 3.69 7.30
CA ILE A 139 -3.32 4.04 8.17
C ILE A 139 -2.85 5.48 7.92
N GLY A 140 -2.90 5.96 6.67
CA GLY A 140 -2.57 7.34 6.32
C GLY A 140 -3.52 8.35 6.97
N LEU A 141 -4.82 8.10 6.93
CA LEU A 141 -5.84 8.94 7.57
C LEU A 141 -5.80 8.90 9.10
N ALA A 142 -5.15 7.89 9.69
CA ALA A 142 -4.91 7.85 11.13
C ALA A 142 -3.86 8.87 11.60
N VAL A 143 -2.99 9.34 10.70
CA VAL A 143 -1.86 10.24 11.04
C VAL A 143 -1.88 11.57 10.30
N TYR A 144 -2.58 11.65 9.18
CA TYR A 144 -2.64 12.84 8.34
C TYR A 144 -4.09 13.22 8.03
N LYS A 145 -4.31 14.51 7.79
CA LYS A 145 -5.53 14.94 7.08
C LYS A 145 -5.43 14.54 5.62
N ARG A 146 -6.56 14.32 4.94
CA ARG A 146 -6.65 13.90 3.53
C ARG A 146 -5.69 14.66 2.59
N ALA A 147 -5.74 15.99 2.58
CA ALA A 147 -4.85 16.78 1.70
C ALA A 147 -3.36 16.62 2.03
N GLU A 148 -3.02 16.53 3.32
CA GLU A 148 -1.65 16.33 3.80
C GLU A 148 -1.13 14.92 3.48
N LEU A 149 -2.00 13.91 3.55
CA LEU A 149 -1.67 12.55 3.13
C LEU A 149 -1.20 12.55 1.67
N LEU A 150 -2.01 13.11 0.76
CA LEU A 150 -1.68 13.10 -0.66
C LEU A 150 -0.43 13.90 -1.00
N SER A 151 -0.25 15.09 -0.40
CA SER A 151 0.98 15.87 -0.60
C SER A 151 2.21 15.11 -0.09
N THR A 152 2.09 14.45 1.06
CA THR A 152 3.17 13.63 1.62
C THR A 152 3.49 12.44 0.72
N LEU A 153 2.49 11.72 0.22
CA LEU A 153 2.68 10.57 -0.66
C LEU A 153 3.38 10.98 -1.96
N ARG A 154 3.02 12.11 -2.56
CA ARG A 154 3.72 12.64 -3.76
C ARG A 154 5.19 12.94 -3.46
N GLN A 155 5.47 13.60 -2.33
CA GLN A 155 6.84 13.92 -1.93
C GLN A 155 7.70 12.66 -1.70
N VAL A 156 7.20 11.66 -0.97
CA VAL A 156 7.99 10.46 -0.64
C VAL A 156 8.18 9.51 -1.82
N THR A 157 7.27 9.55 -2.79
CA THR A 157 7.41 8.81 -4.06
C THR A 157 8.22 9.57 -5.10
N GLY A 158 8.64 10.81 -4.81
CA GLY A 158 9.41 11.63 -5.74
C GLY A 158 8.59 12.16 -6.92
N LEU A 159 7.26 12.10 -6.85
CA LEU A 159 6.40 12.83 -7.78
C LEU A 159 6.47 14.30 -7.40
N SER A 160 7.16 15.08 -8.24
CA SER A 160 7.37 16.51 -8.03
C SER A 160 6.04 17.25 -7.85
N GLU A 161 6.05 18.33 -7.05
CA GLU A 161 4.95 19.31 -7.01
C GLU A 161 4.75 20.02 -8.36
#